data_AF-A0A3E4QZ05-F1
#
_entry.id   AF-A0A3E4QZ05-F1
#
_cell.length_a   1.000
_cell.length_b   1.000
_cell.length_c   1.000
_cell.angle_alpha   90.00
_cell.angle_beta   90.00
_cell.angle_gamma   90.00
#
_symmetry.space_group_name_H-M   'P 1'
#
loop_
_entity.id
_entity.type
_entity.pdbx_description
1 polymer ?
#
loop_
_entity_poly.entity_id
_entity_poly.type
_entity_poly.pdbx_seq_one_letter_code
_entity_poly.pdbx_strand_id
1 'polypeptide(L)'
;MTLFSIEEALISWLPDATGLPAYAEVPSQRPQEFLTVERVGGPTETGIDRPAVAIQAWAASRARAEEIALDCRQMMAERAAECIPQIRSVSCSATYPFPDPDSRAERYQLSLSLVTTL
;
A
#
# COMPACT_ATOMS: atom_id res chain seq x y z
N MET A 1 -25.67 -2.46 -1.78
CA MET A 1 -24.39 -2.86 -2.39
C MET A 1 -23.36 -1.83 -2.00
N THR A 2 -22.39 -2.19 -1.17
CA THR A 2 -21.19 -1.37 -0.96
C THR A 2 -20.30 -1.53 -2.19
N LEU A 3 -19.81 -0.41 -2.72
CA LEU A 3 -18.88 -0.40 -3.85
C LEU A 3 -17.51 -0.91 -3.37
N PHE A 4 -16.74 -1.55 -4.26
CA PHE A 4 -15.39 -2.02 -3.93
C PHE A 4 -14.45 -0.83 -3.65
N SER A 5 -13.76 -0.86 -2.51
CA SER A 5 -12.70 0.09 -2.14
C SER A 5 -11.35 -0.62 -2.16
N ILE A 6 -10.42 -0.15 -3.00
CA ILE A 6 -9.07 -0.72 -3.05
C ILE A 6 -8.28 -0.44 -1.77
N GLU A 7 -8.50 0.72 -1.13
CA GLU A 7 -7.81 1.06 0.11
C GLU A 7 -8.24 0.13 1.24
N GLU A 8 -9.55 -0.09 1.42
CA GLU A 8 -10.06 -1.02 2.44
C GLU A 8 -9.60 -2.45 2.19
N ALA A 9 -9.61 -2.90 0.93
CA ALA A 9 -9.15 -4.24 0.56
C ALA A 9 -7.67 -4.45 0.89
N LEU A 10 -6.81 -3.48 0.55
CA LEU A 10 -5.38 -3.54 0.84
C LEU A 10 -5.10 -3.41 2.35
N ILE A 11 -5.76 -2.50 3.05
CA ILE A 11 -5.65 -2.34 4.51
C ILE A 11 -6.03 -3.63 5.22
N SER A 12 -7.06 -4.33 4.76
CA SER A 12 -7.48 -5.60 5.34
C SER A 12 -6.51 -6.75 5.06
N TRP A 13 -5.86 -6.77 3.90
CA TRP A 13 -5.04 -7.92 3.46
C TRP A 13 -3.56 -7.81 3.80
N LEU A 14 -3.00 -6.59 3.78
CA LEU A 14 -1.58 -6.35 4.04
C LEU A 14 -1.08 -6.91 5.39
N PRO A 15 -1.84 -6.86 6.50
CA PRO A 15 -1.42 -7.47 7.76
C PRO A 15 -1.15 -8.96 7.65
N ASP A 16 -2.01 -9.71 6.96
CA ASP A 16 -1.81 -11.15 6.76
C ASP A 16 -0.65 -11.43 5.79
N ALA A 17 -0.42 -10.55 4.82
CA ALA A 17 0.64 -10.71 3.83
C ALA A 17 2.03 -10.34 4.38
N THR A 18 2.13 -9.36 5.28
CA THR A 18 3.41 -8.77 5.71
C THR A 18 3.70 -8.94 7.20
N GLY A 19 2.71 -9.29 8.02
CA GLY A 19 2.82 -9.32 9.48
C GLY A 19 2.79 -7.94 10.14
N LEU A 20 2.56 -6.86 9.39
CA LEU A 20 2.53 -5.48 9.88
C LEU A 20 1.12 -4.89 9.81
N PRO A 21 0.69 -4.11 10.81
CA PRO A 21 -0.60 -3.44 10.74
C PRO A 21 -0.60 -2.40 9.61
N ALA A 22 -1.74 -2.27 8.93
CA ALA A 22 -1.97 -1.31 7.86
C ALA A 22 -3.11 -0.36 8.23
N TYR A 23 -2.98 0.90 7.83
CA TYR A 23 -3.94 1.96 8.14
C TYR A 23 -4.19 2.87 6.93
N ALA A 24 -5.31 3.58 6.91
CA ALA A 24 -5.54 4.64 5.91
C ALA A 24 -4.74 5.90 6.26
N GLU A 25 -4.65 6.22 7.55
CA GLU A 25 -3.92 7.38 8.08
C GLU A 25 -2.89 6.93 9.10
N VAL A 26 -1.88 7.77 9.34
CA VAL A 26 -0.91 7.51 10.41
C VAL A 26 -1.63 7.56 11.76
N PRO A 27 -1.64 6.46 12.55
CA PRO A 27 -2.35 6.46 13.81
C PRO A 27 -1.72 7.42 14.82
N SER A 28 -2.54 8.01 15.69
CA SER A 28 -2.07 8.91 16.75
C SER A 28 -1.12 8.21 17.74
N GLN A 29 -1.40 6.93 18.04
CA GLN A 29 -0.50 6.02 18.73
C GLN A 29 0.20 5.13 17.71
N ARG A 30 1.42 5.51 17.32
CA ARG A 30 2.18 4.85 16.26
C ARG A 30 2.79 3.53 16.76
N PRO A 31 2.54 2.40 16.10
CA PRO A 31 3.38 1.21 16.23
C PRO A 31 4.82 1.50 15.82
N GLN A 32 5.78 0.66 16.21
CA GLN A 32 7.17 0.80 15.78
C GLN A 32 7.33 0.62 14.26
N GLU A 33 6.56 -0.31 13.68
CA GLU A 33 6.55 -0.65 12.27
C GLU A 33 5.10 -0.79 11.81
N PHE A 34 4.73 -0.12 10.72
CA PHE A 34 3.38 -0.18 10.16
C PHE A 34 3.37 0.30 8.70
N LEU A 35 2.25 0.05 8.04
CA LEU A 35 1.97 0.50 6.68
C LEU A 35 0.86 1.55 6.68
N THR A 36 0.94 2.52 5.78
CA THR A 36 -0.24 3.31 5.36
C THR A 36 -0.55 3.07 3.90
N VAL A 37 -1.84 3.11 3.54
CA VAL A 37 -2.34 2.93 2.18
C VAL A 37 -3.16 4.15 1.80
N GLU A 38 -2.83 4.75 0.66
CA GLU A 38 -3.52 5.93 0.14
C GLU A 38 -3.74 5.77 -1.37
N ARG A 39 -4.97 5.96 -1.85
CA ARG A 39 -5.21 6.17 -3.28
C ARG A 39 -4.81 7.59 -3.65
N VAL A 40 -3.77 7.70 -4.47
CA VAL A 40 -3.22 8.99 -4.93
C VAL A 40 -3.73 9.41 -6.33
N GLY A 41 -4.60 8.60 -6.94
CA GLY A 41 -5.28 8.95 -8.19
C GLY A 41 -5.67 7.74 -9.02
N GLY A 42 -5.51 7.86 -10.34
CA GLY A 42 -5.81 6.82 -11.32
C GLY A 42 -7.23 6.88 -11.88
N PRO A 43 -7.42 6.65 -13.20
CA PRO A 43 -8.70 6.82 -13.87
C PRO A 43 -9.69 5.70 -13.54
N THR A 44 -10.97 6.05 -13.57
CA THR A 44 -12.08 5.09 -13.44
C THR A 44 -12.92 5.12 -14.71
N GLU A 45 -13.21 3.94 -15.25
CA GLU A 45 -14.05 3.74 -16.42
C GLU A 45 -15.18 2.76 -16.07
N THR A 46 -16.17 2.61 -16.97
CA THR A 46 -17.29 1.69 -16.73
C THR A 46 -16.80 0.25 -16.55
N GLY A 47 -16.96 -0.29 -15.34
CA GLY A 47 -16.62 -1.68 -15.00
C GLY A 47 -15.13 -1.95 -14.71
N ILE A 48 -14.26 -0.95 -14.89
CA ILE A 48 -12.82 -1.07 -14.67
C ILE A 48 -12.31 0.17 -13.93
N ASP A 49 -11.61 -0.04 -12.84
CA ASP A 49 -10.92 1.02 -12.11
C ASP A 49 -9.41 0.80 -12.15
N ARG A 50 -8.64 1.88 -12.36
CA ARG A 50 -7.18 1.82 -12.48
C ARG A 50 -6.52 2.67 -11.41
N PRO A 51 -6.62 2.30 -10.12
CA PRO A 51 -6.16 3.15 -9.05
C PRO A 51 -4.63 3.25 -9.06
N ALA A 52 -4.15 4.48 -8.87
CA ALA A 52 -2.78 4.73 -8.45
C ALA A 52 -2.75 4.78 -6.93
N VAL A 53 -1.97 3.90 -6.30
CA VAL A 53 -1.95 3.71 -4.84
C VAL A 53 -0.52 3.91 -4.33
N ALA A 54 -0.39 4.68 -3.26
CA ALA A 54 0.82 4.75 -2.46
C ALA A 54 0.68 3.80 -1.26
N ILE A 55 1.66 2.91 -1.07
CA ILE A 55 1.84 2.18 0.18
C ILE A 55 3.11 2.72 0.82
N GLN A 56 3.02 3.17 2.07
CA GLN A 56 4.16 3.74 2.78
C GLN A 56 4.52 2.85 3.96
N ALA A 57 5.79 2.43 4.01
CA ALA A 57 6.36 1.69 5.11
C ALA A 57 6.99 2.65 6.12
N TRP A 58 6.62 2.52 7.38
CA TRP A 58 7.11 3.35 8.48
C TRP A 58 7.95 2.51 9.42
N ALA A 59 9.14 3.01 9.80
CA ALA A 59 10.02 2.32 10.74
C ALA A 59 10.95 3.30 11.48
N ALA A 60 11.72 2.79 12.44
CA ALA A 60 12.69 3.57 13.20
C ALA A 60 13.95 3.96 12.39
N SER A 61 14.20 3.32 11.25
CA SER A 61 15.35 3.63 10.39
C SER A 61 15.00 3.50 8.91
N ARG A 62 15.70 4.26 8.06
CA ARG A 62 15.49 4.22 6.61
C ARG A 62 15.73 2.85 6.02
N ALA A 63 16.79 2.16 6.46
CA ALA A 63 17.12 0.83 5.98
C ALA A 63 16.01 -0.18 6.30
N ARG A 64 15.42 -0.10 7.50
CA ARG A 64 14.31 -0.96 7.89
C ARG A 64 13.02 -0.62 7.13
N ALA A 65 12.72 0.66 6.94
CA ALA A 65 11.57 1.08 6.13
C ALA A 65 11.70 0.62 4.67
N GLU A 66 12.92 0.65 4.11
CA GLU A 66 13.22 0.13 2.77
C GLU A 66 13.01 -1.39 2.69
N GLU A 67 13.53 -2.16 3.64
CA GLU A 67 13.32 -3.61 3.70
C GLU A 67 11.82 -3.97 3.70
N ILE A 68 11.05 -3.35 4.60
CA ILE A 68 9.59 -3.53 4.67
C ILE A 68 8.92 -3.16 3.34
N ALA A 69 9.36 -2.07 2.70
CA ALA A 69 8.80 -1.66 1.43
C ALA A 69 9.12 -2.66 0.31
N LEU A 70 10.31 -3.25 0.28
CA LEU A 70 10.68 -4.26 -0.72
C LEU A 70 9.89 -5.56 -0.51
N ASP A 71 9.70 -6.00 0.73
CA ASP A 71 8.88 -7.17 1.07
C ASP A 71 7.41 -6.93 0.67
N CYS A 72 6.86 -5.76 1.01
CA CYS A 72 5.52 -5.38 0.61
C CYS A 72 5.37 -5.36 -0.93
N ARG A 73 6.38 -4.87 -1.66
CA ARG A 73 6.39 -4.87 -3.13
C ARG A 73 6.30 -6.28 -3.68
N GLN A 74 7.06 -7.21 -3.10
CA GLN A 74 7.05 -8.61 -3.50
C GLN A 74 5.67 -9.23 -3.24
N MET A 75 5.09 -9.04 -2.06
CA MET A 75 3.75 -9.55 -1.74
C MET A 75 2.69 -8.99 -2.69
N MET A 76 2.75 -7.69 -3.00
CA MET A 76 1.86 -7.04 -3.97
C MET A 76 1.99 -7.65 -5.37
N ALA A 77 3.20 -7.94 -5.82
CA ALA A 77 3.46 -8.49 -7.16
C ALA A 77 3.05 -9.96 -7.28
N GLU A 78 3.27 -10.76 -6.25
CA GLU A 78 3.12 -12.22 -6.30
C GLU A 78 1.75 -12.70 -5.83
N ARG A 79 1.13 -12.00 -4.87
CA ARG A 79 -0.01 -12.56 -4.11
C ARG A 79 -1.28 -11.73 -4.16
N ALA A 80 -1.20 -10.43 -4.44
CA ALA A 80 -2.37 -9.55 -4.34
C ALA A 80 -3.53 -9.97 -5.27
N ALA A 81 -3.24 -10.31 -6.53
CA ALA A 81 -4.25 -10.75 -7.50
C ALA A 81 -4.84 -12.13 -7.18
N GLU A 82 -4.10 -12.98 -6.45
CA GLU A 82 -4.59 -14.29 -6.00
C GLU A 82 -5.50 -14.17 -4.78
N CYS A 83 -5.21 -13.20 -3.89
CA CYS A 83 -5.90 -13.04 -2.62
C CYS A 83 -7.07 -12.05 -2.67
N ILE A 84 -7.02 -11.06 -3.58
CA ILE A 84 -8.04 -10.01 -3.73
C ILE A 84 -8.68 -10.17 -5.12
N PRO A 85 -9.87 -10.80 -5.22
CA PRO A 85 -10.45 -11.21 -6.51
C PRO A 85 -10.69 -10.09 -7.53
N GLN A 86 -10.83 -8.85 -7.05
CA GLN A 86 -11.03 -7.66 -7.88
C GLN A 86 -9.74 -7.20 -8.55
N ILE A 87 -8.56 -7.50 -7.98
CA ILE A 87 -7.26 -7.10 -8.55
C ILE A 87 -6.94 -8.01 -9.73
N ARG A 88 -6.71 -7.40 -10.89
CA ARG A 88 -6.36 -8.11 -12.14
C ARG A 88 -4.90 -7.95 -12.52
N SER A 89 -4.30 -6.83 -12.16
CA SER A 89 -2.86 -6.64 -12.29
C SER A 89 -2.36 -5.63 -11.28
N VAL A 90 -1.08 -5.77 -10.94
CA VAL A 90 -0.32 -4.84 -10.11
C VAL A 90 0.96 -4.50 -10.84
N SER A 91 1.29 -3.21 -10.91
CA SER A 91 2.56 -2.72 -11.43
C SER A 91 3.18 -1.75 -10.43
N CYS A 92 4.42 -1.98 -10.04
CA CYS A 92 5.16 -1.07 -9.18
C CYS A 92 5.92 -0.06 -10.05
N SER A 93 5.52 1.20 -10.00
CA SER A 93 6.14 2.27 -10.79
C SER A 93 7.33 2.92 -10.09
N ALA A 94 7.35 2.95 -8.75
CA ALA A 94 8.47 3.48 -7.99
C ALA A 94 8.56 2.88 -6.58
N THR A 95 9.77 2.85 -6.02
CA THR A 95 10.06 2.55 -4.62
C THR A 95 11.17 3.51 -4.19
N TYR A 96 10.90 4.42 -3.25
CA TYR A 96 11.85 5.48 -2.91
C TYR A 96 11.70 5.99 -1.46
N PRO A 97 12.77 6.57 -0.86
CA PRO A 97 12.68 7.18 0.46
C PRO A 97 11.76 8.40 0.43
N PHE A 98 10.83 8.46 1.38
CA PHE A 98 9.84 9.53 1.50
C PHE A 98 9.69 9.97 2.95
N PRO A 99 10.77 10.47 3.59
CA PRO A 99 10.79 10.78 5.03
C PRO A 99 9.68 11.76 5.40
N ASP A 100 9.10 11.59 6.58
CA ASP A 100 8.11 12.53 7.10
C ASP A 100 8.81 13.82 7.55
N PRO A 101 8.56 14.97 6.87
CA PRO A 101 9.26 16.22 7.19
C PRO A 101 8.98 16.72 8.61
N ASP A 102 7.82 16.38 9.16
CA ASP A 102 7.38 16.90 10.46
C ASP A 102 7.84 16.00 11.61
N SER A 103 7.54 14.70 11.54
CA SER A 103 7.86 13.78 12.64
C SER A 103 9.30 13.25 12.62
N ARG A 104 10.04 13.45 11.51
CA ARG A 104 11.35 12.83 11.23
C ARG A 104 11.32 11.29 11.26
N ALA A 105 10.13 10.68 11.27
CA ALA A 105 10.01 9.24 11.15
C ALA A 105 10.46 8.82 9.75
N GLU A 106 11.20 7.72 9.71
CA GLU A 106 11.69 7.17 8.45
C GLU A 106 10.55 6.47 7.75
N ARG A 107 10.31 6.88 6.50
CA ARG A 107 9.22 6.40 5.67
C ARG A 107 9.73 6.12 4.27
N TYR A 108 9.35 4.98 3.73
CA TYR A 108 9.65 4.57 2.35
C TYR A 108 8.34 4.36 1.62
N GLN A 109 8.23 4.86 0.39
CA GLN A 109 6.99 4.78 -0.39
C GLN A 109 7.14 3.84 -1.58
N LEU A 110 6.15 2.96 -1.75
CA LEU A 110 5.86 2.27 -2.99
C LEU A 110 4.76 3.02 -3.72
N SER A 111 4.96 3.26 -5.01
CA SER A 111 3.91 3.75 -5.90
C SER A 111 3.48 2.62 -6.83
N LEU A 112 2.20 2.28 -6.79
CA LEU A 112 1.59 1.18 -7.51
C LEU A 112 0.53 1.70 -8.48
N SER A 113 0.46 1.10 -9.66
CA SER A 113 -0.66 1.21 -10.58
C SER A 113 -1.35 -0.15 -10.64
N LEU A 114 -2.64 -0.21 -10.32
CA LEU A 114 -3.41 -1.44 -10.36
C LEU A 114 -4.47 -1.39 -11.46
N VAL A 115 -4.95 -2.56 -11.86
CA VAL A 115 -6.21 -2.71 -12.60
C VAL A 115 -7.15 -3.53 -11.73
N THR A 116 -8.34 -2.99 -11.50
CA THR A 116 -9.37 -3.61 -10.67
C THR A 116 -10.71 -3.64 -11.39
N THR A 117 -11.55 -4.61 -11.06
CA THR A 117 -12.95 -4.69 -11.54
C THR A 117 -13.90 -4.23 -10.43
N LEU A 118 -14.92 -3.45 -10.80
CA LEU A 118 -15.95 -2.94 -9.89
C LEU A 118 -16.90 -4.03 -9.37
#